data_AF-A0A0F5IYI1-F1
#
_entry.id   AF-A0A0F5IYI1-F1
#
_cell.length_a   1.000
_cell.length_b   1.000
_cell.length_c   1.000
_cell.angle_alpha   90.00
_cell.angle_beta   90.00
_cell.angle_gamma   90.00
#
_symmetry.space_group_name_H-M   'P 1'
#
loop_
_entity.id
_entity.type
_entity.pdbx_description
1 polymer ?
#
loop_
_entity_poly.entity_id
_entity_poly.type
_entity_poly.pdbx_seq_one_letter_code
_entity_poly.pdbx_strand_id
1 'polypeptide(L)'
;MLGTLHKEAIELGEVGHAKEGIKQADYIFRKFAEKLSADNGMHRSVSYFADALFYSPKYLSKVVKKTCGRTPLELINETAIEHIKHRLKHSDKSIKEIAEEFNFPNQSFFGKFVKAHTGMSPARYRDARVE
;
A
#
# COMPACT_ATOMS: atom_id res chain seq x y z
N MET A 1 41.76 12.59 60.17
CA MET A 1 40.44 13.19 60.39
C MET A 1 39.48 12.65 59.34
N LEU A 2 38.47 11.92 59.80
CA LEU A 2 37.28 11.48 59.06
C LEU A 2 36.32 12.67 58.81
N GLY A 3 35.45 12.56 57.80
CA GLY A 3 34.22 13.36 57.67
C GLY A 3 33.91 13.80 56.23
N THR A 4 33.28 12.97 55.38
CA THR A 4 31.81 12.85 55.13
C THR A 4 31.25 13.79 54.05
N LEU A 5 30.98 13.19 52.87
CA LEU A 5 29.78 13.23 52.01
C LEU A 5 28.79 14.43 52.12
N HIS A 6 28.41 15.05 50.98
CA HIS A 6 27.20 14.71 50.16
C HIS A 6 26.71 15.90 49.29
N LYS A 7 26.26 15.57 48.05
CA LYS A 7 25.14 16.13 47.24
C LYS A 7 25.41 16.66 45.82
N GLU A 8 24.76 15.96 44.88
CA GLU A 8 24.06 16.41 43.66
C GLU A 8 24.94 16.87 42.47
N ALA A 9 24.71 16.52 41.21
CA ALA A 9 23.57 15.90 40.54
C ALA A 9 24.02 15.08 39.31
N ILE A 10 23.21 14.06 39.00
CA ILE A 10 23.20 13.34 37.72
C ILE A 10 22.45 14.22 36.72
N GLU A 11 23.05 14.53 35.57
CA GLU A 11 22.31 14.87 34.36
C GLU A 11 22.77 13.96 33.22
N LEU A 12 22.06 12.84 33.07
CA LEU A 12 22.01 12.09 31.83
C LEU A 12 21.12 12.87 30.86
N GLY A 13 21.74 13.60 29.94
CA GLY A 13 21.07 14.27 28.83
C GLY A 13 20.60 13.26 27.78
N GLU A 14 19.29 13.16 27.64
CA GLU A 14 18.55 12.25 26.79
C GLU A 14 18.58 12.60 25.27
N VAL A 15 18.68 11.52 24.47
CA VAL A 15 17.96 11.21 23.23
C VAL A 15 18.35 11.93 21.92
N GLY A 16 19.17 11.23 21.14
CA GLY A 16 19.46 11.49 19.72
C GLY A 16 18.76 10.54 18.72
N HIS A 17 17.56 10.01 18.98
CA HIS A 17 16.93 8.97 18.14
C HIS A 17 15.80 9.42 17.17
N ALA A 18 15.50 10.71 17.07
CA ALA A 18 14.39 11.16 16.21
C ALA A 18 14.71 11.19 14.70
N LYS A 19 15.99 11.33 14.30
CA LYS A 19 16.38 11.56 12.89
C LYS A 19 16.50 10.28 12.05
N GLU A 20 16.80 9.13 12.65
CA GLU A 20 16.92 7.85 11.92
C GLU A 20 15.55 7.26 11.54
N GLY A 21 14.55 7.44 12.41
CA GLY A 21 13.21 6.88 12.21
C GLY A 21 12.45 7.45 11.00
N ILE A 22 12.71 8.71 10.63
CA ILE A 22 12.11 9.35 9.45
C ILE A 22 12.72 8.76 8.18
N LYS A 23 14.07 8.67 8.11
CA LYS A 23 14.78 8.11 6.94
C LYS A 23 14.41 6.66 6.67
N GLN A 24 14.26 5.84 7.72
CA GLN A 24 13.86 4.44 7.57
C GLN A 24 12.42 4.32 7.07
N ALA A 25 11.51 5.13 7.59
CA ALA A 25 10.12 5.14 7.16
C ALA A 25 9.96 5.54 5.69
N ASP A 26 10.70 6.56 5.25
CA ASP A 26 10.74 7.00 3.85
C ASP A 26 11.34 5.93 2.92
N TYR A 27 12.39 5.25 3.37
CA TYR A 27 12.98 4.13 2.63
C TYR A 27 11.97 3.00 2.42
N ILE A 28 11.28 2.58 3.49
CA ILE A 28 10.26 1.52 3.45
C ILE A 28 9.12 1.92 2.52
N PHE A 29 8.61 3.14 2.66
CA PHE A 29 7.54 3.65 1.81
C PHE A 29 7.95 3.66 0.34
N ARG A 30 9.16 4.13 0.04
CA ARG A 30 9.69 4.12 -1.33
C ARG A 30 9.81 2.70 -1.89
N LYS A 31 10.34 1.74 -1.12
CA LYS A 31 10.40 0.33 -1.54
C LYS A 31 9.01 -0.28 -1.78
N PHE A 32 8.05 0.07 -0.93
CA PHE A 32 6.66 -0.30 -1.13
C PHE A 32 6.08 0.28 -2.43
N ALA A 33 6.30 1.57 -2.69
CA ALA A 33 5.83 2.22 -3.92
C ALA A 33 6.49 1.66 -5.19
N GLU A 34 7.80 1.38 -5.15
CA GLU A 34 8.55 0.70 -6.23
C GLU A 34 7.92 -0.68 -6.52
N LYS A 35 7.67 -1.48 -5.48
CA LYS A 35 7.06 -2.81 -5.63
C LYS A 35 5.63 -2.74 -6.14
N LEU A 36 4.84 -1.79 -5.64
CA LEU A 36 3.45 -1.58 -6.05
C LEU A 36 3.36 -1.20 -7.53
N SER A 37 4.26 -0.32 -7.99
CA SER A 37 4.33 0.09 -9.40
C SER A 37 4.73 -1.07 -10.32
N ALA A 38 5.60 -1.97 -9.85
CA ALA A 38 6.03 -3.15 -10.61
C ALA A 38 4.99 -4.29 -10.63
N ASP A 39 4.02 -4.27 -9.72
CA ASP A 39 3.02 -5.33 -9.56
C ASP A 39 1.91 -5.29 -10.62
N ASN A 40 1.75 -4.16 -11.32
CA ASN A 40 0.70 -3.95 -12.33
C ASN A 40 -0.73 -4.21 -11.81
N GLY A 41 -0.96 -4.08 -10.50
CA GLY A 41 -2.28 -4.29 -9.89
C GLY A 41 -2.71 -5.75 -9.73
N MET A 42 -1.79 -6.70 -9.87
CA MET A 42 -2.06 -8.14 -9.83
C MET A 42 -2.42 -8.62 -8.42
N HIS A 43 -1.78 -8.07 -7.39
CA HIS A 43 -1.96 -8.45 -6.00
C HIS A 43 -2.69 -7.37 -5.20
N ARG A 44 -3.71 -7.79 -4.44
CA ARG A 44 -4.57 -6.89 -3.64
C ARG A 44 -4.48 -7.16 -2.14
N SER A 45 -3.30 -7.56 -1.66
CA SER A 45 -3.08 -7.99 -0.27
C SER A 45 -1.90 -7.27 0.35
N VAL A 46 -2.12 -6.63 1.50
CA VAL A 46 -1.03 -6.02 2.29
C VAL A 46 0.01 -7.07 2.68
N SER A 47 -0.43 -8.29 2.99
CA SER A 47 0.47 -9.37 3.38
C SER A 47 1.42 -9.78 2.26
N TYR A 48 0.97 -9.78 1.00
CA TYR A 48 1.83 -10.06 -0.15
C TYR A 48 2.98 -9.07 -0.25
N PHE A 49 2.68 -7.76 -0.17
CA PHE A 49 3.71 -6.73 -0.25
C PHE A 49 4.61 -6.70 1.00
N ALA A 50 4.05 -7.00 2.17
CA ALA A 50 4.82 -7.08 3.40
C ALA A 50 5.83 -8.23 3.36
N ASP A 51 5.40 -9.42 2.93
CA ASP A 51 6.25 -10.59 2.74
C ASP A 51 7.37 -10.32 1.73
N ALA A 52 7.01 -9.75 0.56
CA ALA A 52 7.97 -9.40 -0.48
C ALA A 52 9.03 -8.36 -0.06
N LEU A 53 8.76 -7.60 1.01
CA LEU A 53 9.67 -6.60 1.57
C LEU A 53 10.28 -7.05 2.91
N PHE A 54 10.04 -8.28 3.34
CA PHE A 54 10.50 -8.85 4.61
C PHE A 54 10.04 -8.06 5.85
N TYR A 55 8.80 -7.57 5.82
CA TYR A 55 8.16 -6.89 6.94
C TYR A 55 6.90 -7.62 7.40
N SER A 56 6.52 -7.43 8.67
CA SER A 56 5.19 -7.83 9.10
C SER A 56 4.13 -6.91 8.49
N PRO A 57 2.93 -7.41 8.14
CA PRO A 57 1.85 -6.60 7.57
C PRO A 57 1.45 -5.42 8.48
N LYS A 58 1.49 -5.65 9.81
CA LYS A 58 1.21 -4.62 10.82
C LYS A 58 2.26 -3.51 10.82
N TYR A 59 3.54 -3.86 10.72
CA TYR A 59 4.62 -2.88 10.68
C TYR A 59 4.58 -2.06 9.39
N LEU A 60 4.46 -2.73 8.23
CA LEU A 60 4.32 -2.04 6.94
C LEU A 60 3.14 -1.07 6.94
N SER A 61 1.98 -1.50 7.45
CA SER A 61 0.79 -0.65 7.56
C SER A 61 1.02 0.59 8.44
N LYS A 62 1.68 0.42 9.58
CA LYS A 62 2.01 1.53 10.47
C LYS A 62 2.96 2.53 9.79
N VAL A 63 4.00 2.04 9.14
CA VAL A 63 5.03 2.88 8.50
C VAL A 63 4.42 3.65 7.32
N VAL A 64 3.79 2.96 6.37
CA VAL A 64 3.18 3.59 5.19
C VAL A 64 2.15 4.65 5.60
N LYS A 65 1.24 4.33 6.54
CA LYS A 65 0.24 5.28 7.02
C LYS A 65 0.87 6.51 7.67
N LYS A 66 1.95 6.33 8.43
CA LYS A 66 2.67 7.45 9.06
C LYS A 66 3.36 8.34 8.02
N THR A 67 3.89 7.76 6.94
CA THR A 67 4.65 8.48 5.92
C THR A 67 3.77 9.25 4.94
N CYS A 68 2.71 8.64 4.40
CA CYS A 68 1.88 9.25 3.35
C CYS A 68 0.45 9.60 3.79
N GLY A 69 0.07 9.29 5.03
CA GLY A 69 -1.28 9.53 5.56
C GLY A 69 -2.33 8.51 5.12
N ARG A 70 -1.95 7.52 4.30
CA ARG A 70 -2.87 6.57 3.66
C ARG A 70 -2.49 5.14 4.00
N THR A 71 -3.46 4.23 4.10
CA THR A 71 -3.15 2.82 4.38
C THR A 71 -2.56 2.14 3.14
N PRO A 72 -1.70 1.11 3.30
CA PRO A 72 -1.22 0.34 2.15
C PRO A 72 -2.36 -0.25 1.33
N LEU A 73 -3.44 -0.70 1.97
CA LEU A 73 -4.57 -1.31 1.28
C LEU A 73 -5.27 -0.32 0.34
N GLU A 74 -5.41 0.94 0.76
CA GLU A 74 -5.94 2.00 -0.12
C GLU A 74 -5.05 2.18 -1.35
N LEU A 75 -3.74 2.32 -1.16
CA LEU A 75 -2.79 2.49 -2.26
C LEU A 75 -2.77 1.29 -3.22
N ILE A 76 -2.85 0.09 -2.67
CA ILE A 76 -2.92 -1.17 -3.43
C ILE A 76 -4.18 -1.21 -4.29
N ASN A 77 -5.34 -0.96 -3.68
CA ASN A 77 -6.61 -1.02 -4.39
C ASN A 77 -6.72 0.07 -5.46
N GLU A 78 -6.19 1.27 -5.19
CA GLU A 78 -6.13 2.35 -6.17
C GLU A 78 -5.26 2.00 -7.37
N THR A 79 -4.06 1.49 -7.13
CA THR A 79 -3.19 1.07 -8.21
C THR A 79 -3.86 -0.05 -9.03
N ALA A 80 -4.43 -1.04 -8.35
CA ALA A 80 -5.13 -2.14 -9.01
C ALA A 80 -6.31 -1.66 -9.86
N ILE A 81 -7.15 -0.76 -9.35
CA ILE A 81 -8.27 -0.25 -10.14
C ILE A 81 -7.80 0.58 -11.34
N GLU A 82 -6.74 1.36 -11.23
CA GLU A 82 -6.19 2.11 -12.37
C GLU A 82 -5.72 1.17 -13.50
N HIS A 83 -5.00 0.10 -13.16
CA HIS A 83 -4.62 -0.91 -14.16
C HIS A 83 -5.84 -1.61 -14.77
N ILE A 84 -6.83 -1.97 -13.95
CA ILE A 84 -8.06 -2.59 -14.45
C ILE A 84 -8.82 -1.64 -15.38
N LYS A 85 -8.96 -0.36 -15.02
CA LYS A 85 -9.58 0.67 -15.85
C LYS A 85 -8.87 0.80 -17.18
N HIS A 86 -7.54 0.84 -17.18
CA HIS A 86 -6.73 0.86 -18.39
C HIS A 86 -7.01 -0.38 -19.25
N ARG A 87 -7.03 -1.58 -18.66
CA ARG A 87 -7.34 -2.81 -19.41
C ARG A 87 -8.76 -2.84 -19.95
N LEU A 88 -9.75 -2.34 -19.22
CA LEU A 88 -11.12 -2.19 -19.72
C LEU A 88 -11.20 -1.19 -20.90
N LYS A 89 -10.36 -0.16 -20.89
CA LYS A 89 -10.30 0.92 -21.90
C LYS A 89 -9.39 0.67 -23.09
N HIS A 90 -8.53 -0.34 -23.06
CA HIS A 90 -7.52 -0.54 -24.12
C HIS A 90 -7.36 -2.00 -24.54
N SER A 91 -8.33 -2.85 -24.20
CA SER A 91 -8.33 -4.27 -24.57
C SER A 91 -9.68 -4.68 -25.14
N ASP A 92 -9.66 -5.62 -26.08
CA ASP A 92 -10.84 -6.28 -26.67
C ASP A 92 -11.23 -7.55 -25.92
N LYS A 93 -10.44 -7.97 -24.93
CA LYS A 93 -10.75 -9.11 -24.06
C LYS A 93 -12.12 -8.97 -23.42
N SER A 94 -12.84 -10.06 -23.26
CA SER A 94 -14.08 -10.10 -22.49
C SER A 94 -13.86 -9.68 -21.03
N ILE A 95 -14.93 -9.26 -20.36
CA ILE A 95 -14.89 -8.91 -18.93
C ILE A 95 -14.44 -10.12 -18.08
N LYS A 96 -14.77 -11.34 -18.51
CA LYS A 96 -14.32 -12.58 -17.87
C LYS A 96 -12.81 -12.77 -18.00
N GLU A 97 -12.25 -12.63 -19.20
CA GLU A 97 -10.80 -12.78 -19.42
C GLU A 97 -9.99 -11.72 -18.66
N ILE A 98 -10.50 -10.48 -18.54
CA ILE A 98 -9.85 -9.46 -17.71
C ILE A 98 -9.94 -9.82 -16.22
N ALA A 99 -11.06 -10.34 -15.75
CA ALA A 99 -11.18 -10.80 -14.37
C ALA A 99 -10.15 -11.90 -14.06
N GLU A 100 -9.99 -12.86 -14.97
CA GLU A 100 -8.99 -13.93 -14.88
C GLU A 100 -7.56 -13.38 -14.92
N GLU A 101 -7.26 -12.44 -15.81
CA GLU A 101 -5.95 -11.78 -15.92
C GLU A 101 -5.52 -11.14 -14.60
N PHE A 102 -6.43 -10.49 -13.87
CA PHE A 102 -6.15 -9.89 -12.58
C PHE A 102 -6.33 -10.84 -11.39
N ASN A 103 -6.38 -12.17 -11.60
CA ASN A 103 -6.55 -13.19 -10.57
C ASN A 103 -7.82 -13.02 -9.72
N PHE A 104 -8.93 -12.58 -10.30
CA PHE A 104 -10.22 -12.62 -9.61
C PHE A 104 -10.81 -14.04 -9.67
N PRO A 105 -11.43 -14.52 -8.58
CA PRO A 105 -11.97 -15.88 -8.52
C PRO A 105 -13.13 -16.10 -9.51
N ASN A 106 -13.87 -15.03 -9.84
CA ASN A 106 -14.83 -15.01 -10.94
C ASN A 106 -15.19 -13.57 -11.32
N GLN A 107 -15.92 -13.45 -12.43
CA GLN A 107 -16.41 -12.19 -12.98
C GLN A 107 -17.30 -11.40 -12.00
N SER A 108 -18.04 -12.07 -11.11
CA SER A 108 -18.91 -11.39 -10.13
C SER A 108 -18.11 -10.67 -9.05
N PHE A 109 -17.04 -11.27 -8.53
CA PHE A 109 -16.12 -10.60 -7.59
C PHE A 109 -15.40 -9.43 -8.26
N PHE A 110 -14.95 -9.62 -9.50
CA PHE A 110 -14.37 -8.54 -10.30
C PHE A 110 -15.36 -7.38 -10.49
N GLY A 111 -16.61 -7.67 -10.87
CA GLY A 111 -17.64 -6.67 -11.06
C GLY A 111 -17.95 -5.88 -9.78
N LYS A 112 -18.01 -6.56 -8.63
CA LYS A 112 -18.17 -5.90 -7.32
C LYS A 112 -17.01 -4.98 -7.01
N PHE A 113 -15.77 -5.44 -7.21
CA PHE A 113 -14.56 -4.63 -6.99
C PHE A 113 -14.58 -3.37 -7.86
N VAL A 114 -14.77 -3.52 -9.18
CA VAL A 114 -14.81 -2.38 -10.10
C VAL A 114 -15.93 -1.42 -9.75
N LYS A 115 -17.13 -1.91 -9.45
CA LYS A 115 -18.27 -1.05 -9.07
C LYS A 115 -18.01 -0.29 -7.77
N ALA A 116 -17.39 -0.93 -6.78
CA ALA A 116 -17.04 -0.27 -5.52
C ALA A 116 -16.06 0.89 -5.72
N HIS A 117 -15.13 0.78 -6.67
CA HIS A 117 -14.10 1.79 -6.91
C HIS A 117 -14.42 2.80 -8.02
N THR A 118 -15.36 2.49 -8.91
CA THR A 118 -15.72 3.36 -10.06
C THR A 118 -17.15 3.87 -10.04
N GLY A 119 -18.00 3.32 -9.17
CA GLY A 119 -19.44 3.60 -9.14
C GLY A 119 -20.25 2.88 -10.22
N MET A 120 -19.62 2.17 -11.16
CA MET A 120 -20.30 1.53 -12.29
C MET A 120 -19.79 0.11 -12.59
N SER A 121 -20.57 -0.67 -13.31
CA SER A 121 -20.16 -2.04 -13.69
C SER A 121 -19.00 -2.00 -14.69
N PRO A 122 -18.16 -3.06 -14.77
CA PRO A 122 -17.09 -3.13 -15.75
C PRO A 122 -17.55 -2.96 -17.20
N ALA A 123 -18.72 -3.50 -17.54
CA ALA A 123 -19.31 -3.37 -18.87
C ALA A 123 -19.68 -1.91 -19.15
N ARG A 124 -20.38 -1.24 -18.22
CA ARG A 124 -20.73 0.18 -18.37
C ARG A 124 -19.50 1.08 -18.42
N TYR A 125 -18.46 0.76 -17.65
CA TYR A 125 -17.18 1.50 -17.69
C TYR A 125 -16.49 1.36 -19.06
N ARG A 126 -16.61 0.19 -19.71
CA ARG A 126 -16.07 -0.05 -21.05
C ARG A 126 -16.89 0.68 -22.13
N ASP A 127 -18.21 0.67 -22.03
CA ASP A 127 -19.08 1.34 -23.01
C ASP A 127 -18.94 2.86 -22.95
N ALA A 128 -18.61 3.42 -21.77
CA ALA A 128 -18.26 4.82 -21.60
C ALA A 128 -16.94 5.24 -22.32
N ARG A 129 -16.29 4.35 -23.07
CA ARG A 129 -15.24 4.70 -24.05
C ARG A 129 -15.77 5.51 -25.25
N VAL A 130 -17.09 5.58 -25.41
CA VAL A 130 -17.75 6.13 -26.61
C VAL A 130 -18.16 7.61 -26.46
N GLU A 131 -17.86 8.26 -25.34
CA GLU A 131 -18.07 9.72 -25.13
C GLU A 131 -16.75 10.50 -25.09
#